data_AF-A0AAN8T1N6-F1
#
_entry.id   AF-A0AAN8T1N6-F1
#
_cell.length_a   1.000
_cell.length_b   1.000
_cell.length_c   1.000
_cell.angle_alpha   90.00
_cell.angle_beta   90.00
_cell.angle_gamma   90.00
#
_symmetry.space_group_name_H-M   'P 1'
#
loop_
_entity.id
_entity.type
_entity.pdbx_description
1 polymer ?
#
loop_
_entity_poly.entity_id
_entity_poly.type
_entity_poly.pdbx_seq_one_letter_code
_entity_poly.pdbx_strand_id
1 'polypeptide(L)'
;MAENYPNDPDFNSQDELVTETAQPLSDLIMPLLRYQKEWLAWALKQEESTARGGILADEMGMGKTVQAIALVLAKHELGQAISDSSLLSPAPCSSQELLAVKGTLVICLVVAVIQWVSEIDHFTTKGSNKILVYHGANREKNIDKFAEYDFVITTYSTVEAEYRKNVLPPKEKCQWCGKSFYEQKLPFHQKYFCGPDAVKTAKQSKQQSKPGGKPSKLKKNPIEGDSKIDTGKRGRGKGIKRKSETDAGSVDDSACASQDMSTRRSVLHSVKWNRIILDEAHYVKDRRSNTTRAILVLESSYKWALSGTPLQNHVGELYSLVRFLQILP
;
A
#
# COMPACT_ATOMS: atom_id res chain seq x y z
N MET A 1 -55.83 -3.94 36.09
CA MET A 1 -54.77 -2.95 36.37
C MET A 1 -54.17 -2.58 35.03
N ALA A 2 -54.30 -1.31 34.63
CA ALA A 2 -53.64 -0.78 33.45
C ALA A 2 -52.36 -0.08 33.93
N GLU A 3 -51.20 -0.51 33.44
CA GLU A 3 -49.94 0.19 33.67
C GLU A 3 -49.54 0.89 32.38
N ASN A 4 -49.57 2.22 32.43
CA ASN A 4 -49.14 3.08 31.34
C ASN A 4 -47.62 2.96 31.18
N TYR A 5 -47.16 2.35 30.09
CA TYR A 5 -45.85 2.75 29.55
C TYR A 5 -46.02 4.12 28.87
N PRO A 6 -45.24 5.13 29.24
CA PRO A 6 -45.30 6.43 28.58
C PRO A 6 -44.88 6.28 27.11
N ASN A 7 -45.54 7.02 26.22
CA ASN A 7 -45.11 7.13 24.83
C ASN A 7 -43.70 7.73 24.79
N ASP A 8 -42.73 6.94 24.32
CA ASP A 8 -41.37 7.40 24.05
C ASP A 8 -41.39 8.22 22.74
N PRO A 9 -41.15 9.55 22.75
CA PRO A 9 -41.37 10.37 21.55
C PRO A 9 -40.25 10.25 20.49
N ASP A 10 -39.11 9.65 20.85
CA ASP A 10 -37.85 9.76 20.10
C ASP A 10 -37.66 8.74 18.94
N PHE A 11 -38.71 8.02 18.54
CA PHE A 11 -38.65 7.13 17.36
C PHE A 11 -39.17 7.75 16.05
N ASN A 12 -39.79 8.94 16.10
CA ASN A 12 -40.30 9.67 14.91
C ASN A 12 -39.53 10.97 14.62
N SER A 13 -38.39 11.18 15.28
CA SER A 13 -37.52 12.37 15.17
C SER A 13 -36.12 12.04 14.61
N GLN A 14 -35.98 10.91 13.89
CA GLN A 14 -34.87 10.80 12.94
C GLN A 14 -35.20 11.69 11.75
N ASP A 15 -34.63 12.90 11.80
CA ASP A 15 -34.75 13.93 10.78
C ASP A 15 -34.69 13.34 9.37
N GLU A 16 -35.57 13.86 8.51
CA GLU A 16 -35.40 13.79 7.07
C GLU A 16 -34.24 14.74 6.67
N LEU A 17 -33.05 14.45 7.19
CA LEU A 17 -31.78 15.03 6.76
C LEU A 17 -31.59 14.61 5.30
N VAL A 18 -32.05 15.49 4.40
CA VAL A 18 -31.78 15.45 2.97
C VAL A 18 -30.27 15.57 2.79
N THR A 19 -29.61 14.42 2.93
CA THR A 19 -28.16 14.29 2.85
C THR A 19 -27.77 14.67 1.43
N GLU A 20 -26.86 15.63 1.31
CA GLU A 20 -26.53 16.22 0.03
C GLU A 20 -26.05 15.15 -0.95
N THR A 21 -26.63 15.13 -2.15
CA THR A 21 -26.30 14.14 -3.18
C THR A 21 -25.67 14.82 -4.38
N ALA A 22 -24.56 14.27 -4.87
CA ALA A 22 -23.93 14.73 -6.10
C ALA A 22 -24.33 13.80 -7.24
N GLN A 23 -24.66 14.37 -8.40
CA GLN A 23 -24.80 13.57 -9.62
C GLN A 23 -23.44 13.49 -10.31
N PRO A 24 -23.05 12.30 -10.82
CA PRO A 24 -21.90 12.17 -11.70
C PRO A 24 -22.23 12.77 -13.08
N LEU A 25 -21.19 13.01 -13.87
CA LEU A 25 -21.28 13.46 -15.27
C LEU A 25 -22.17 12.57 -16.16
N SER A 26 -22.65 13.17 -17.24
CA SER A 26 -23.30 12.50 -18.38
C SER A 26 -22.43 11.43 -19.08
N ASP A 27 -21.12 11.42 -18.82
CA ASP A 27 -20.20 10.39 -19.29
C ASP A 27 -20.38 9.02 -18.59
N LEU A 28 -21.02 9.01 -17.41
CA LEU A 28 -21.31 7.79 -16.66
C LEU A 28 -22.60 7.13 -17.20
N ILE A 29 -22.47 5.98 -17.83
CA ILE A 29 -23.58 5.27 -18.49
C ILE A 29 -24.60 4.73 -17.48
N MET A 30 -24.14 4.30 -16.30
CA MET A 30 -24.97 3.67 -15.28
C MET A 30 -25.38 4.66 -14.18
N PRO A 31 -26.67 4.73 -13.80
CA PRO A 31 -27.10 5.58 -12.71
C PRO A 31 -26.59 5.06 -11.36
N LEU A 32 -25.88 5.92 -10.61
CA LEU A 32 -25.45 5.62 -9.25
C LEU A 32 -26.65 5.42 -8.30
N LEU A 33 -26.50 4.49 -7.36
CA LEU A 33 -27.44 4.27 -6.26
C LEU A 33 -27.38 5.44 -5.27
N ARG A 34 -28.44 5.64 -4.47
CA ARG A 34 -28.57 6.81 -3.57
C ARG A 34 -27.36 7.01 -2.65
N TYR A 35 -26.96 5.97 -1.92
CA TYR A 35 -25.78 6.01 -1.04
C TYR A 35 -24.47 6.30 -1.77
N GLN A 36 -24.36 5.92 -3.06
CA GLN A 36 -23.19 6.21 -3.88
C GLN A 36 -23.13 7.70 -4.28
N LYS A 37 -24.29 8.35 -4.47
CA LYS A 37 -24.41 9.80 -4.70
C LYS A 37 -24.18 10.63 -3.45
N GLU A 38 -24.64 10.15 -2.29
CA GLU A 38 -24.37 10.71 -0.97
C GLU A 38 -22.86 10.62 -0.66
N TRP A 39 -22.24 9.46 -0.90
CA TRP A 39 -20.79 9.31 -0.78
C TRP A 39 -20.03 10.20 -1.77
N LEU A 40 -20.48 10.34 -3.02
CA LEU A 40 -19.82 11.19 -4.02
C LEU A 40 -19.80 12.66 -3.59
N ALA A 41 -20.91 13.19 -3.06
CA ALA A 41 -20.98 14.55 -2.52
C ALA A 41 -20.02 14.74 -1.34
N TRP A 42 -20.02 13.79 -0.40
CA TRP A 42 -19.09 13.80 0.73
C TRP A 42 -17.63 13.75 0.27
N ALA A 43 -17.30 12.88 -0.69
CA ALA A 43 -15.95 12.70 -1.20
C ALA A 43 -15.42 13.95 -1.94
N LEU A 44 -16.26 14.62 -2.73
CA LEU A 44 -15.90 15.89 -3.39
C LEU A 44 -15.55 16.99 -2.37
N LYS A 45 -16.38 17.17 -1.33
CA LYS A 45 -16.10 18.09 -0.22
C LYS A 45 -14.85 17.68 0.58
N GLN A 46 -14.63 16.38 0.75
CA GLN A 46 -13.50 15.85 1.51
C GLN A 46 -12.16 15.97 0.76
N GLU A 47 -12.18 16.08 -0.58
CA GLU A 47 -10.99 16.49 -1.34
C GLU A 47 -10.65 17.98 -1.14
N GLU A 48 -11.64 18.82 -0.86
CA GLU A 48 -11.44 20.26 -0.59
C GLU A 48 -11.06 20.55 0.86
N SER A 49 -11.27 19.59 1.76
CA SER A 49 -10.85 19.68 3.16
C SER A 49 -9.33 19.56 3.34
N THR A 50 -8.85 19.83 4.55
CA THR A 50 -7.42 19.72 4.91
C THR A 50 -6.87 18.30 4.74
N ALA A 51 -7.72 17.26 4.80
CA ALA A 51 -7.33 15.87 4.63
C ALA A 51 -7.12 15.46 3.16
N ARG A 52 -7.70 16.21 2.20
CA ARG A 52 -7.56 15.97 0.74
C ARG A 52 -7.85 14.52 0.32
N GLY A 53 -8.88 13.94 0.92
CA GLY A 53 -9.29 12.55 0.72
C GLY A 53 -9.58 11.79 2.01
N GLY A 54 -9.56 10.45 1.96
CA GLY A 54 -10.01 9.63 3.09
C GLY A 54 -10.04 8.13 2.84
N ILE A 55 -10.82 7.43 3.67
CA ILE A 55 -11.01 5.98 3.60
C ILE A 55 -12.46 5.69 3.20
N LEU A 56 -12.67 4.93 2.13
CA LEU A 56 -13.96 4.36 1.73
C LEU A 56 -14.03 2.92 2.28
N ALA A 57 -14.83 2.76 3.35
CA ALA A 57 -14.86 1.56 4.19
C ALA A 57 -16.09 0.64 3.95
N ASP A 58 -16.86 0.88 2.89
CA ASP A 58 -18.09 0.13 2.58
C ASP A 58 -17.83 -1.38 2.44
N GLU A 59 -18.86 -2.19 2.70
CA GLU A 59 -18.77 -3.65 2.60
C GLU A 59 -18.42 -4.15 1.18
N MET A 60 -17.99 -5.41 1.09
CA MET A 60 -17.70 -6.04 -0.21
C MET A 60 -19.00 -6.20 -1.01
N GLY A 61 -19.00 -5.74 -2.26
CA GLY A 61 -20.19 -5.72 -3.12
C GLY A 61 -20.93 -4.38 -3.22
N MET A 62 -20.60 -3.39 -2.37
CA MET A 62 -21.26 -2.06 -2.36
C MET A 62 -20.85 -1.13 -3.53
N GLY A 63 -20.04 -1.59 -4.48
CA GLY A 63 -19.65 -0.80 -5.66
C GLY A 63 -18.55 0.25 -5.41
N LYS A 64 -17.63 0.00 -4.48
CA LYS A 64 -16.48 0.89 -4.16
C LYS A 64 -15.68 1.33 -5.40
N THR A 65 -15.48 0.44 -6.36
CA THR A 65 -14.82 0.75 -7.64
C THR A 65 -15.62 1.80 -8.43
N VAL A 66 -16.94 1.64 -8.53
CA VAL A 66 -17.85 2.56 -9.24
C VAL A 66 -17.90 3.92 -8.56
N GLN A 67 -18.00 3.95 -7.23
CA GLN A 67 -17.86 5.17 -6.41
C GLN A 67 -16.54 5.90 -6.73
N ALA A 68 -15.42 5.18 -6.71
CA ALA A 68 -14.10 5.73 -7.02
C ALA A 68 -13.98 6.24 -8.46
N ILE A 69 -14.51 5.53 -9.46
CA ILE A 69 -14.56 5.97 -10.86
C ILE A 69 -15.39 7.26 -10.99
N ALA A 70 -16.57 7.30 -10.37
CA ALA A 70 -17.44 8.48 -10.41
C ALA A 70 -16.77 9.73 -9.80
N LEU A 71 -16.00 9.57 -8.72
CA LEU A 71 -15.20 10.67 -8.12
C LEU A 71 -14.09 11.17 -9.06
N VAL A 72 -13.45 10.26 -9.82
CA VAL A 72 -12.44 10.66 -10.81
C VAL A 72 -13.06 11.49 -11.92
N LEU A 73 -14.20 11.05 -12.45
CA LEU A 73 -14.92 11.75 -13.52
C LEU A 73 -15.43 13.13 -13.05
N ALA A 74 -16.14 13.19 -11.92
CA ALA A 74 -16.77 14.42 -11.41
C ALA A 74 -15.78 15.60 -11.22
N LYS A 75 -14.53 15.33 -10.84
CA LYS A 75 -13.47 16.35 -10.71
C LYS A 75 -12.83 16.75 -12.04
N HIS A 76 -12.93 15.93 -13.09
CA HIS A 76 -12.32 16.24 -14.39
C HIS A 76 -13.01 17.43 -15.06
N GLU A 77 -14.35 17.45 -15.05
CA GLU A 77 -15.17 18.56 -15.57
C GLU A 77 -14.90 19.87 -14.84
N LEU A 78 -14.87 19.87 -13.50
CA LEU A 78 -14.53 21.06 -12.71
C LEU A 78 -13.12 21.59 -13.07
N GLY A 79 -12.17 20.69 -13.34
CA GLY A 79 -10.84 21.04 -13.82
C GLY A 79 -10.82 21.63 -15.23
N GLN A 80 -11.64 21.11 -16.15
CA GLN A 80 -11.76 21.62 -17.53
C GLN A 80 -12.42 23.00 -17.58
N ALA A 81 -13.56 23.16 -16.89
CA ALA A 81 -14.29 24.44 -16.79
C ALA A 81 -13.42 25.57 -16.22
N ILE A 82 -12.50 25.26 -15.30
CA ILE A 82 -11.53 26.22 -14.77
C ILE A 82 -10.40 26.48 -15.78
N SER A 83 -9.87 25.48 -16.47
CA SER A 83 -8.77 25.68 -17.44
C SER A 83 -9.20 26.47 -18.67
N ASP A 84 -10.44 26.30 -19.16
CA ASP A 84 -10.94 27.05 -20.32
C ASP A 84 -11.19 28.53 -19.98
N SER A 85 -11.34 28.86 -18.70
CA SER A 85 -11.49 30.23 -18.19
C SER A 85 -10.15 30.92 -17.88
N SER A 86 -9.04 30.16 -17.80
CA SER A 86 -7.73 30.66 -17.35
C SER A 86 -6.64 30.60 -18.43
N LEU A 87 -6.71 31.54 -19.38
CA LEU A 87 -5.68 31.79 -20.41
C LEU A 87 -4.38 32.42 -19.84
N LEU A 88 -3.83 31.90 -18.74
CA LEU A 88 -2.54 32.32 -18.21
C LEU A 88 -1.62 31.10 -18.05
N SER A 89 -0.57 31.10 -18.89
CA SER A 89 0.50 30.11 -18.91
C SER A 89 1.10 29.88 -17.52
N PRO A 90 1.43 28.62 -17.12
CA PRO A 90 2.25 28.39 -15.95
C PRO A 90 3.62 29.04 -16.18
N ALA A 91 3.97 30.03 -15.34
CA ALA A 91 5.27 30.65 -15.37
C ALA A 91 6.36 29.63 -14.95
N PRO A 92 7.51 29.56 -15.64
CA PRO A 92 8.55 28.60 -15.33
C PRO A 92 9.35 29.03 -14.09
N CYS A 93 8.82 28.75 -12.90
CA CYS A 93 9.54 28.93 -11.64
C CYS A 93 10.55 27.79 -11.41
N SER A 94 11.81 28.16 -11.24
CA SER A 94 12.94 27.23 -11.24
C SER A 94 13.28 26.69 -9.83
N SER A 95 12.75 25.53 -9.44
CA SER A 95 13.31 24.72 -8.33
C SER A 95 12.74 23.29 -8.23
N GLN A 96 13.31 22.34 -8.98
CA GLN A 96 13.17 20.88 -8.78
C GLN A 96 11.75 20.32 -8.47
N GLU A 97 10.68 20.91 -9.01
CA GLU A 97 9.34 20.36 -8.83
C GLU A 97 9.14 19.11 -9.71
N LEU A 98 8.50 18.08 -9.16
CA LEU A 98 8.12 16.89 -9.93
C LEU A 98 7.10 17.24 -11.01
N LEU A 99 7.17 16.55 -12.14
CA LEU A 99 6.15 16.65 -13.19
C LEU A 99 4.78 16.30 -12.61
N ALA A 100 3.89 17.29 -12.55
CA ALA A 100 2.54 17.16 -12.05
C ALA A 100 1.62 16.64 -13.16
N VAL A 101 1.05 15.45 -12.95
CA VAL A 101 0.21 14.75 -13.93
C VAL A 101 -1.25 14.79 -13.49
N LYS A 102 -2.15 15.16 -14.39
CA LYS A 102 -3.61 15.26 -14.12
C LYS A 102 -4.27 13.90 -13.82
N GLY A 103 -3.67 12.80 -14.29
CA GLY A 103 -4.17 11.44 -14.15
C GLY A 103 -4.21 10.90 -12.72
N THR A 104 -5.07 9.90 -12.52
CA THR A 104 -5.26 9.17 -11.26
C THR A 104 -4.48 7.86 -11.29
N LEU A 105 -3.64 7.63 -10.27
CA LEU A 105 -2.93 6.37 -10.06
C LEU A 105 -3.78 5.42 -9.20
N VAL A 106 -4.20 4.30 -9.77
CA VAL A 106 -4.88 3.22 -9.04
C VAL A 106 -3.86 2.13 -8.71
N ILE A 107 -3.73 1.77 -7.44
CA ILE A 107 -2.86 0.71 -6.96
C ILE A 107 -3.73 -0.43 -6.41
N CYS A 108 -3.76 -1.56 -7.10
CA CYS A 108 -4.62 -2.69 -6.74
C CYS A 108 -3.84 -4.03 -6.69
N LEU A 109 -4.55 -5.11 -6.36
CA LEU A 109 -4.01 -6.46 -6.48
C LEU A 109 -3.93 -6.86 -7.96
N VAL A 110 -2.98 -7.73 -8.32
CA VAL A 110 -2.76 -8.18 -9.73
C VAL A 110 -4.05 -8.71 -10.37
N VAL A 111 -4.89 -9.40 -9.58
CA VAL A 111 -6.19 -9.95 -10.04
C VAL A 111 -7.24 -8.87 -10.32
N ALA A 112 -7.17 -7.72 -9.65
CA ALA A 112 -8.13 -6.63 -9.78
C ALA A 112 -7.82 -5.70 -10.97
N VAL A 113 -6.62 -5.75 -11.56
CA VAL A 113 -6.24 -4.89 -12.69
C VAL A 113 -7.24 -4.99 -13.86
N ILE A 114 -7.56 -6.21 -14.28
CA ILE A 114 -8.48 -6.45 -15.42
C ILE A 114 -9.90 -6.03 -15.04
N GLN A 115 -10.30 -6.22 -13.78
CA GLN A 115 -11.58 -5.79 -13.27
C GLN A 115 -11.70 -4.26 -13.33
N TRP A 116 -10.70 -3.52 -12.84
CA TRP A 116 -10.68 -2.05 -12.92
C TRP A 116 -10.78 -1.53 -14.35
N VAL A 117 -10.03 -2.11 -15.30
CA VAL A 117 -10.15 -1.77 -16.74
C VAL A 117 -11.58 -2.02 -17.23
N SER A 118 -12.11 -3.22 -16.96
CA SER A 118 -13.46 -3.62 -17.42
C SER A 118 -14.57 -2.76 -16.81
N GLU A 119 -14.43 -2.35 -15.56
CA GLU A 119 -15.38 -1.46 -14.88
C GLU A 119 -15.33 -0.05 -15.45
N ILE A 120 -14.14 0.52 -15.72
CA ILE A 120 -14.04 1.84 -16.39
C ILE A 120 -14.68 1.78 -17.79
N ASP A 121 -14.35 0.75 -18.60
CA ASP A 121 -14.91 0.56 -19.94
C ASP A 121 -16.44 0.28 -19.94
N HIS A 122 -16.99 -0.24 -18.84
CA HIS A 122 -18.42 -0.54 -18.70
C HIS A 122 -19.22 0.66 -18.18
N PHE A 123 -18.67 1.40 -17.21
CA PHE A 123 -19.36 2.51 -16.57
C PHE A 123 -19.18 3.84 -17.31
N THR A 124 -18.18 3.98 -18.18
CA THR A 124 -17.90 5.23 -18.92
C THR A 124 -18.16 5.10 -20.42
N THR A 125 -18.47 6.24 -21.06
CA THR A 125 -18.62 6.30 -22.52
C THR A 125 -17.33 5.85 -23.23
N LYS A 126 -17.46 4.91 -24.17
CA LYS A 126 -16.32 4.29 -24.86
C LYS A 126 -15.41 5.33 -25.50
N GLY A 127 -14.16 5.38 -25.04
CA GLY A 127 -13.14 6.28 -25.55
C GLY A 127 -13.11 7.68 -24.93
N SER A 128 -13.96 7.99 -23.94
CA SER A 128 -13.84 9.27 -23.20
C SER A 128 -12.71 9.28 -22.17
N ASN A 129 -12.27 8.09 -21.71
CA ASN A 129 -11.16 7.92 -20.77
C ASN A 129 -10.00 7.15 -21.41
N LYS A 130 -8.77 7.61 -21.17
CA LYS A 130 -7.53 6.93 -21.56
C LYS A 130 -6.93 6.18 -20.38
N ILE A 131 -6.81 4.86 -20.52
CA ILE A 131 -6.33 3.95 -19.47
C ILE A 131 -4.93 3.41 -19.81
N LEU A 132 -3.99 3.52 -18.89
CA LEU A 132 -2.67 2.87 -18.96
C LEU A 132 -2.57 1.75 -17.93
N VAL A 133 -2.30 0.53 -18.41
CA VAL A 133 -2.05 -0.64 -17.55
C VAL A 133 -0.55 -0.78 -17.29
N TYR A 134 -0.10 -0.35 -16.11
CA TYR A 134 1.31 -0.31 -15.70
C TYR A 134 1.71 -1.53 -14.86
N HIS A 135 1.85 -2.71 -15.49
CA HIS A 135 2.43 -3.89 -14.84
C HIS A 135 3.20 -4.80 -15.82
N GLY A 136 3.80 -5.88 -15.30
CA GLY A 136 4.54 -6.84 -16.13
C GLY A 136 5.93 -6.36 -16.55
N ALA A 137 6.49 -6.97 -17.60
CA ALA A 137 7.87 -6.68 -18.05
C ALA A 137 7.96 -5.48 -19.01
N ASN A 138 6.99 -5.34 -19.92
CA ASN A 138 6.95 -4.33 -20.98
C ASN A 138 6.20 -3.06 -20.51
N ARG A 139 6.62 -2.50 -19.37
CA ARG A 139 6.05 -1.24 -18.88
C ARG A 139 6.64 -0.06 -19.65
N GLU A 140 5.80 0.94 -19.89
CA GLU A 140 6.24 2.25 -20.34
C GLU A 140 7.27 2.83 -19.35
N LYS A 141 8.23 3.59 -19.85
CA LYS A 141 9.29 4.22 -19.04
C LYS A 141 9.36 5.73 -19.26
N ASN A 142 8.75 6.25 -20.33
CA ASN A 142 8.69 7.67 -20.53
C ASN A 142 7.65 8.29 -19.59
N ILE A 143 8.09 9.27 -18.79
CA ILE A 143 7.26 9.94 -17.79
C ILE A 143 6.22 10.84 -18.47
N ASP A 144 6.60 11.52 -19.55
CA ASP A 144 5.77 12.51 -20.23
C ASP A 144 4.43 11.93 -20.70
N LYS A 145 4.44 10.66 -21.12
CA LYS A 145 3.24 9.94 -21.58
C LYS A 145 2.20 9.76 -20.47
N PHE A 146 2.57 9.79 -19.18
CA PHE A 146 1.57 9.70 -18.11
C PHE A 146 0.63 10.91 -18.10
N ALA A 147 1.04 12.06 -18.64
CA ALA A 147 0.16 13.22 -18.82
C ALA A 147 -0.95 12.98 -19.85
N GLU A 148 -0.83 11.97 -20.70
CA GLU A 148 -1.84 11.61 -21.72
C GLU A 148 -2.96 10.71 -21.18
N TYR A 149 -2.83 10.14 -19.97
CA TYR A 149 -3.77 9.15 -19.43
C TYR A 149 -4.52 9.65 -18.20
N ASP A 150 -5.83 9.40 -18.17
CA ASP A 150 -6.72 9.75 -17.06
C ASP A 150 -6.59 8.75 -15.91
N PHE A 151 -6.38 7.48 -16.25
CA PHE A 151 -6.17 6.37 -15.31
C PHE A 151 -4.85 5.66 -15.58
N VAL A 152 -4.01 5.53 -14.55
CA VAL A 152 -2.84 4.64 -14.57
C VAL A 152 -3.05 3.56 -13.52
N ILE A 153 -3.23 2.30 -13.96
CA ILE A 153 -3.52 1.16 -13.08
C ILE A 153 -2.23 0.36 -12.88
N THR A 154 -1.76 0.24 -11.65
CA THR A 154 -0.55 -0.49 -11.26
C THR A 154 -0.83 -1.46 -10.12
N THR A 155 0.14 -2.30 -9.80
CA THR A 155 0.04 -3.29 -8.72
C THR A 155 0.96 -2.98 -7.56
N TYR A 156 0.54 -3.33 -6.35
CA TYR A 156 1.37 -3.27 -5.13
C TYR A 156 2.77 -3.86 -5.32
N SER A 157 2.85 -5.00 -6.01
CA SER A 157 4.11 -5.69 -6.33
C SER A 157 4.99 -4.93 -7.34
N THR A 158 4.40 -4.20 -8.28
CA THR A 158 5.13 -3.38 -9.26
C THR A 158 5.73 -2.15 -8.59
N VAL A 159 4.94 -1.45 -7.77
CA VAL A 159 5.36 -0.29 -6.97
C VAL A 159 6.50 -0.68 -6.01
N GLU A 160 6.37 -1.80 -5.28
CA GLU A 160 7.43 -2.30 -4.40
C GLU A 160 8.71 -2.67 -5.18
N ALA A 161 8.57 -3.37 -6.31
CA ALA A 161 9.72 -3.81 -7.12
C ALA A 161 10.51 -2.62 -7.68
N GLU A 162 9.83 -1.54 -8.08
CA GLU A 162 10.49 -0.33 -8.54
C GLU A 162 11.15 0.47 -7.42
N TYR A 163 10.47 0.62 -6.29
CA TYR A 163 11.06 1.25 -5.10
C TYR A 163 12.32 0.51 -4.65
N ARG A 164 12.28 -0.83 -4.61
CA ARG A 164 13.42 -1.67 -4.25
C ARG A 164 14.58 -1.59 -5.25
N LYS A 165 14.31 -1.34 -6.53
CA LYS A 165 15.34 -1.27 -7.58
C LYS A 165 16.03 0.10 -7.66
N ASN A 166 15.28 1.18 -7.44
CA ASN A 166 15.76 2.54 -7.70
C ASN A 166 16.02 3.33 -6.41
N VAL A 167 15.15 3.20 -5.40
CA VAL A 167 15.17 4.05 -4.19
C VAL A 167 15.91 3.39 -3.02
N LEU A 168 15.79 2.08 -2.83
CA LEU A 168 16.51 1.37 -1.76
C LEU A 168 17.99 1.13 -2.13
N PRO A 169 18.92 1.24 -1.17
CA PRO A 169 20.34 0.96 -1.42
C PRO A 169 20.55 -0.50 -1.86
N PRO A 170 21.53 -0.75 -2.74
CA PRO A 170 21.81 -2.09 -3.23
C PRO A 170 22.23 -3.03 -2.10
N LYS A 171 21.98 -4.33 -2.27
CA LYS A 171 22.38 -5.33 -1.29
C LYS A 171 23.79 -5.85 -1.59
N GLU A 172 24.66 -5.77 -0.60
CA GLU A 172 26.03 -6.29 -0.66
C GLU A 172 26.06 -7.79 -0.39
N LYS A 173 26.95 -8.53 -1.06
CA LYS A 173 27.14 -9.96 -0.84
C LYS A 173 28.13 -10.20 0.28
N CYS A 174 27.75 -11.03 1.27
CA CYS A 174 28.68 -11.54 2.26
C CYS A 174 29.75 -12.41 1.59
N GLN A 175 31.02 -12.06 1.76
CA GLN A 175 32.17 -12.73 1.14
C GLN A 175 32.25 -14.23 1.50
N TRP A 176 31.83 -14.60 2.71
CA TRP A 176 31.98 -15.97 3.24
C TRP A 176 30.83 -16.94 2.89
N CYS A 177 29.60 -16.44 2.62
CA CYS A 177 28.46 -17.32 2.28
C CYS A 177 27.68 -16.92 1.03
N GLY A 178 28.06 -15.84 0.34
CA GLY A 178 27.42 -15.36 -0.89
C GLY A 178 26.02 -14.76 -0.73
N LYS A 179 25.42 -14.78 0.47
CA LYS A 179 24.10 -14.20 0.75
C LYS A 179 24.16 -12.67 0.71
N SER A 180 23.12 -12.04 0.17
CA SER A 180 23.03 -10.58 0.04
C SER A 180 22.26 -9.92 1.20
N PHE A 181 22.84 -8.86 1.78
CA PHE A 181 22.27 -8.08 2.89
C PHE A 181 22.27 -6.59 2.55
N TYR A 182 21.40 -5.81 3.20
CA TYR A 182 21.59 -4.36 3.20
C TYR A 182 22.80 -4.01 4.07
N GLU A 183 23.50 -2.92 3.73
CA GLU A 183 24.68 -2.38 4.44
C GLU A 183 24.56 -2.49 5.96
N GLN A 184 23.53 -1.88 6.57
CA GLN A 184 23.30 -1.93 8.02
C GLN A 184 23.14 -3.34 8.63
N LYS A 185 22.81 -4.36 7.83
CA LYS A 185 22.62 -5.75 8.29
C LYS A 185 23.81 -6.66 7.98
N LEU A 186 24.71 -6.27 7.07
CA LEU A 186 25.87 -7.08 6.73
C LEU A 186 26.84 -7.24 7.93
N PRO A 187 27.22 -6.20 8.69
CA PRO A 187 28.07 -6.35 9.87
C PRO A 187 27.48 -7.26 10.94
N PHE A 188 26.16 -7.18 11.20
CA PHE A 188 25.49 -8.08 12.16
C PHE A 188 25.51 -9.54 11.69
N HIS A 189 25.31 -9.78 10.39
CA HIS A 189 25.45 -11.12 9.83
C HIS A 189 26.89 -11.64 9.98
N GLN A 190 27.87 -10.80 9.68
CA GLN A 190 29.28 -11.16 9.76
C GLN A 190 29.72 -11.48 11.20
N LYS A 191 29.34 -10.62 12.16
CA LYS A 191 29.70 -10.73 13.58
C LYS A 191 29.06 -11.92 14.31
N TYR A 192 27.85 -12.33 13.95
CA TYR A 192 27.09 -13.32 14.74
C TYR A 192 26.78 -14.64 13.99
N PHE A 193 26.96 -14.69 12.66
CA PHE A 193 26.52 -15.84 11.86
C PHE A 193 27.53 -16.32 10.80
N CYS A 194 28.41 -15.47 10.26
CA CYS A 194 29.24 -15.85 9.12
C CYS A 194 30.49 -14.96 8.90
N GLY A 195 31.65 -15.45 9.32
CA GLY A 195 32.94 -14.78 9.20
C GLY A 195 33.99 -15.53 10.03
N PRO A 196 35.28 -15.12 9.98
CA PRO A 196 36.32 -15.70 10.82
C PRO A 196 36.02 -15.52 12.31
N ASP A 197 35.53 -14.33 12.69
CA ASP A 197 35.28 -13.94 14.09
C ASP A 197 33.80 -14.08 14.51
N ALA A 198 33.02 -14.92 13.81
CA ALA A 198 31.57 -15.01 14.01
C ALA A 198 31.20 -15.77 15.29
N VAL A 199 30.86 -15.05 16.37
CA VAL A 199 30.48 -15.63 17.67
C VAL A 199 28.96 -15.64 17.85
N LYS A 200 28.37 -16.83 17.99
CA LYS A 200 26.93 -16.96 18.32
C LYS A 200 26.62 -16.38 19.69
N THR A 201 25.56 -15.59 19.80
CA THR A 201 25.10 -15.09 21.12
C THR A 201 24.63 -16.23 22.03
N ALA A 202 24.66 -16.03 23.35
CA ALA A 202 24.22 -17.04 24.33
C ALA A 202 22.73 -17.46 24.19
N LYS A 203 21.88 -16.62 23.58
CA LYS A 203 20.49 -16.98 23.22
C LYS A 203 20.45 -17.88 21.96
N GLN A 204 21.35 -17.68 21.00
CA GLN A 204 21.46 -18.48 19.77
C GLN A 204 22.19 -19.81 19.96
N SER A 205 23.18 -19.91 20.85
CA SER A 205 23.84 -21.19 21.17
C SER A 205 22.89 -22.18 21.86
N LYS A 206 21.90 -21.66 22.61
CA LYS A 206 20.83 -22.45 23.25
C LYS A 206 19.72 -22.89 22.27
N GLN A 207 19.63 -22.30 21.07
CA GLN A 207 18.71 -22.77 20.03
C GLN A 207 19.30 -24.02 19.37
N GLN A 208 18.92 -25.20 19.86
CA GLN A 208 19.27 -26.46 19.24
C GLN A 208 18.74 -26.52 17.81
N SER A 209 19.63 -26.82 16.85
CA SER A 209 19.22 -27.18 15.50
C SER A 209 18.42 -28.48 15.55
N LYS A 210 17.15 -28.46 15.09
CA LYS A 210 16.40 -29.70 14.87
C LYS A 210 17.22 -30.62 13.94
N PRO A 211 17.51 -31.88 14.33
CA PRO A 211 18.24 -32.80 13.46
C PRO A 211 17.40 -33.09 12.22
N GLY A 212 17.91 -32.74 11.03
CA GLY A 212 17.20 -32.94 9.75
C GLY A 212 17.49 -31.90 8.66
N GLY A 213 18.05 -30.73 8.99
CA GLY A 213 18.52 -29.77 7.98
C GLY A 213 19.85 -30.20 7.38
N LYS A 214 19.87 -30.56 6.08
CA LYS A 214 21.12 -30.93 5.36
C LYS A 214 22.14 -29.78 5.44
N PRO A 215 23.36 -30.00 5.96
CA PRO A 215 24.41 -28.97 5.92
C PRO A 215 24.91 -28.76 4.48
N SER A 216 25.25 -27.52 4.15
CA SER A 216 25.93 -27.18 2.89
C SER A 216 27.28 -27.88 2.82
N LYS A 217 27.51 -28.68 1.78
CA LYS A 217 28.72 -29.50 1.61
C LYS A 217 30.00 -28.63 1.51
N LEU A 218 30.76 -28.56 2.60
CA LEU A 218 32.20 -28.34 2.55
C LEU A 218 32.88 -29.69 2.25
N LYS A 219 33.61 -29.79 1.14
CA LYS A 219 34.38 -30.99 0.79
C LYS A 219 35.62 -31.10 1.70
N LYS A 220 35.75 -32.22 2.42
CA LYS A 220 37.03 -32.79 2.85
C LYS A 220 36.98 -34.31 2.62
N ASN A 221 38.12 -34.89 2.25
CA ASN A 221 38.22 -36.30 1.81
C ASN A 221 38.19 -37.27 3.02
N PRO A 222 37.81 -38.55 2.82
CA PRO A 222 37.57 -39.50 3.91
C PRO A 222 38.82 -40.28 4.35
N ILE A 223 38.78 -40.76 5.59
CA ILE A 223 39.57 -41.89 6.12
C ILE A 223 38.57 -42.83 6.82
N GLU A 224 38.82 -44.13 6.74
CA GLU A 224 37.88 -45.22 7.10
C GLU A 224 37.74 -45.46 8.62
N GLY A 225 36.65 -46.14 9.02
CA GLY A 225 36.35 -46.58 10.39
C GLY A 225 34.93 -47.16 10.52
N ASP A 226 34.78 -48.32 11.16
CA ASP A 226 33.75 -49.31 10.80
C ASP A 226 32.55 -49.48 11.79
N SER A 227 31.44 -49.99 11.24
CA SER A 227 30.47 -50.95 11.83
C SER A 227 29.26 -50.55 12.75
N LYS A 228 28.07 -51.04 12.30
CA LYS A 228 26.88 -51.61 13.02
C LYS A 228 25.88 -50.68 13.78
N ILE A 229 24.57 -50.65 13.41
CA ILE A 229 23.38 -51.47 13.84
C ILE A 229 22.96 -51.13 15.31
N ASP A 230 21.70 -50.79 15.70
CA ASP A 230 20.37 -51.28 15.29
C ASP A 230 19.12 -50.33 15.50
N THR A 231 17.93 -50.85 15.15
CA THR A 231 16.50 -50.43 15.29
C THR A 231 16.00 -49.62 16.51
N GLY A 232 14.82 -48.96 16.38
CA GLY A 232 14.04 -48.52 17.57
C GLY A 232 12.85 -47.53 17.46
N LYS A 233 11.70 -47.96 16.90
CA LYS A 233 10.27 -47.56 17.19
C LYS A 233 9.79 -46.09 17.43
N ARG A 234 8.49 -45.89 17.15
CA ARG A 234 7.72 -44.63 17.20
C ARG A 234 7.35 -44.19 18.64
N GLY A 235 7.28 -42.88 18.88
CA GLY A 235 6.60 -42.25 20.02
C GLY A 235 5.77 -41.02 19.59
N ARG A 236 4.49 -40.95 20.00
CA ARG A 236 3.51 -39.96 19.53
C ARG A 236 3.01 -39.13 20.72
N GLY A 237 3.53 -37.90 20.90
CA GLY A 237 3.20 -37.02 22.03
C GLY A 237 2.51 -35.72 21.61
N LYS A 238 1.25 -35.52 22.03
CA LYS A 238 0.60 -34.19 22.08
C LYS A 238 1.11 -33.45 23.32
N GLY A 239 1.35 -32.13 23.24
CA GLY A 239 1.79 -31.38 24.42
C GLY A 239 1.85 -29.86 24.29
N ILE A 240 0.71 -29.21 24.60
CA ILE A 240 0.61 -27.94 25.34
C ILE A 240 1.14 -26.64 24.71
N LYS A 241 0.20 -25.70 24.57
CA LYS A 241 0.34 -24.28 24.24
C LYS A 241 0.48 -23.50 25.57
N ARG A 242 1.50 -22.64 25.74
CA ARG A 242 1.50 -21.60 26.78
C ARG A 242 2.17 -20.31 26.29
N LYS A 243 1.50 -19.19 26.51
CA LYS A 243 2.11 -17.86 26.72
C LYS A 243 2.90 -17.92 28.05
N SER A 244 3.92 -17.12 28.34
CA SER A 244 4.33 -15.82 27.81
C SER A 244 5.87 -15.62 27.99
N GLU A 245 6.55 -14.46 28.08
CA GLU A 245 6.18 -13.02 28.19
C GLU A 245 7.29 -12.10 27.60
N THR A 246 7.59 -11.00 28.28
CA THR A 246 8.51 -9.88 28.00
C THR A 246 10.01 -10.21 27.95
N ASP A 247 10.72 -9.55 27.02
CA ASP A 247 11.82 -8.66 27.43
C ASP A 247 11.96 -7.49 26.44
N ALA A 248 12.34 -6.32 26.95
CA ALA A 248 12.29 -5.05 26.23
C ALA A 248 13.56 -4.76 25.40
N GLY A 249 13.39 -3.92 24.39
CA GLY A 249 14.47 -3.41 23.56
C GLY A 249 14.00 -2.14 22.88
N SER A 250 13.90 -1.06 23.65
CA SER A 250 13.59 0.28 23.16
C SER A 250 14.67 0.72 22.17
N VAL A 251 14.22 1.20 21.01
CA VAL A 251 15.01 2.04 20.13
C VAL A 251 14.15 3.27 19.89
N ASP A 252 14.61 4.41 20.39
CA ASP A 252 13.86 5.66 20.33
C ASP A 252 13.79 6.16 18.89
N ASP A 253 12.61 6.06 18.26
CA ASP A 253 12.30 6.72 16.99
C ASP A 253 11.98 8.21 17.29
N SER A 254 13.01 9.04 17.50
CA SER A 254 12.90 10.51 17.56
C SER A 254 14.10 11.20 16.90
N ALA A 255 13.85 12.39 16.33
CA ALA A 255 14.63 13.12 15.31
C ALA A 255 14.46 12.55 13.87
N CYS A 256 13.75 13.20 12.93
CA CYS A 256 13.80 14.59 12.42
C CYS A 256 14.78 14.77 11.25
N ALA A 257 14.19 15.07 10.08
CA ALA A 257 14.65 15.84 8.92
C ALA A 257 15.99 15.53 8.20
N SER A 258 15.94 15.79 6.89
CA SER A 258 17.06 16.15 6.00
C SER A 258 18.30 15.24 6.00
N GLN A 259 18.22 14.16 5.23
CA GLN A 259 19.35 13.78 4.37
C GLN A 259 18.89 13.74 2.91
N ASP A 260 19.11 14.85 2.22
CA ASP A 260 18.96 14.96 0.78
C ASP A 260 20.13 14.23 0.09
N MET A 261 20.05 12.90 0.12
CA MET A 261 20.75 12.07 -0.86
C MET A 261 19.85 12.01 -2.08
N SER A 262 20.39 12.34 -3.26
CA SER A 262 19.69 12.29 -4.55
C SER A 262 19.35 10.84 -4.93
N THR A 263 18.38 10.28 -4.23
CA THR A 263 17.88 8.92 -4.38
C THR A 263 17.25 8.82 -5.76
N ARG A 264 17.65 7.81 -6.53
CA ARG A 264 17.11 7.61 -7.89
C ARG A 264 15.62 7.28 -7.76
N ARG A 265 14.77 8.26 -8.04
CA ARG A 265 13.31 8.07 -8.05
C ARG A 265 12.96 7.07 -9.16
N SER A 266 11.99 6.17 -8.92
CA SER A 266 11.45 5.35 -10.02
C SER A 266 10.49 6.16 -10.87
N VAL A 267 10.08 5.66 -12.03
CA VAL A 267 9.13 6.33 -12.94
C VAL A 267 7.88 6.79 -12.18
N LEU A 268 7.27 5.92 -11.36
CA LEU A 268 6.09 6.24 -10.54
C LEU A 268 6.35 7.23 -9.39
N HIS A 269 7.59 7.33 -8.89
CA HIS A 269 7.99 8.24 -7.80
C HIS A 269 8.63 9.54 -8.32
N SER A 270 8.77 9.69 -9.65
CA SER A 270 9.27 10.89 -10.32
C SER A 270 8.13 11.78 -10.83
N VAL A 271 6.90 11.48 -10.40
CA VAL A 271 5.66 12.10 -10.85
C VAL A 271 4.84 12.46 -9.63
N LYS A 272 4.28 13.67 -9.64
CA LYS A 272 3.29 14.11 -8.67
C LYS A 272 1.91 13.84 -9.26
N TRP A 273 1.22 12.86 -8.71
CA TRP A 273 -0.09 12.42 -9.22
C TRP A 273 -1.18 13.39 -8.76
N ASN A 274 -2.23 13.58 -9.56
CA ASN A 274 -3.40 14.32 -9.10
C ASN A 274 -4.07 13.57 -7.93
N ARG A 275 -4.36 12.28 -8.13
CA ARG A 275 -4.99 11.42 -7.14
C ARG A 275 -4.30 10.05 -7.09
N ILE A 276 -4.15 9.50 -5.89
CA ILE A 276 -3.78 8.08 -5.68
C ILE A 276 -4.95 7.37 -5.01
N ILE A 277 -5.34 6.23 -5.56
CA ILE A 277 -6.39 5.35 -5.02
C ILE A 277 -5.74 4.00 -4.69
N LEU A 278 -5.79 3.59 -3.42
CA LEU A 278 -5.37 2.28 -2.95
C LEU A 278 -6.60 1.37 -2.88
N ASP A 279 -6.66 0.36 -3.73
CA ASP A 279 -7.68 -0.69 -3.69
C ASP A 279 -7.23 -1.85 -2.80
N GLU A 280 -8.15 -2.42 -2.01
CA GLU A 280 -7.86 -3.30 -0.88
C GLU A 280 -6.72 -2.78 0.03
N ALA A 281 -6.86 -1.54 0.49
CA ALA A 281 -5.84 -0.79 1.22
C ALA A 281 -5.30 -1.48 2.49
N HIS A 282 -6.02 -2.47 3.04
CA HIS A 282 -5.55 -3.34 4.12
C HIS A 282 -4.24 -4.10 3.78
N TYR A 283 -3.86 -4.19 2.50
CA TYR A 283 -2.56 -4.69 2.05
C TYR A 283 -1.39 -3.83 2.57
N VAL A 284 -1.63 -2.56 2.91
CA VAL A 284 -0.64 -1.53 3.30
C VAL A 284 -0.53 -1.41 4.83
N LYS A 285 -0.81 -2.47 5.57
CA LYS A 285 -0.93 -2.43 7.03
C LYS A 285 0.40 -2.32 7.82
N ASP A 286 1.46 -3.01 7.40
CA ASP A 286 2.74 -3.00 8.14
C ASP A 286 3.67 -1.85 7.70
N ARG A 287 3.95 -0.92 8.62
CA ARG A 287 4.89 0.21 8.43
C ARG A 287 6.31 -0.23 8.04
N ARG A 288 6.72 -1.47 8.34
CA ARG A 288 8.06 -2.02 8.05
C ARG A 288 8.16 -2.69 6.68
N SER A 289 7.04 -2.97 6.02
CA SER A 289 7.01 -3.54 4.67
C SER A 289 7.60 -2.57 3.64
N ASN A 290 8.39 -3.07 2.67
CA ASN A 290 8.87 -2.20 1.60
C ASN A 290 7.71 -1.73 0.71
N THR A 291 6.60 -2.49 0.63
CA THR A 291 5.41 -2.09 -0.13
C THR A 291 4.80 -0.83 0.46
N THR A 292 4.60 -0.81 1.78
CA THR A 292 4.15 0.37 2.53
C THR A 292 5.13 1.53 2.36
N ARG A 293 6.43 1.28 2.51
CA ARG A 293 7.46 2.33 2.32
C ARG A 293 7.48 2.90 0.91
N ALA A 294 7.20 2.11 -0.12
CA ALA A 294 7.10 2.59 -1.49
C ALA A 294 5.90 3.52 -1.67
N ILE A 295 4.72 3.08 -1.23
CA ILE A 295 3.47 3.84 -1.34
C ILE A 295 3.52 5.16 -0.57
N LEU A 296 4.12 5.14 0.64
CA LEU A 296 4.29 6.34 1.47
C LEU A 296 5.25 7.38 0.86
N VAL A 297 6.05 7.02 -0.14
CA VAL A 297 6.95 7.92 -0.87
C VAL A 297 6.31 8.44 -2.18
N LEU A 298 5.13 7.95 -2.56
CA LEU A 298 4.38 8.51 -3.70
C LEU A 298 3.76 9.87 -3.32
N GLU A 299 4.02 10.86 -4.16
CA GLU A 299 3.49 12.22 -4.04
C GLU A 299 2.18 12.37 -4.82
N SER A 300 1.14 12.93 -4.18
CA SER A 300 -0.10 13.31 -4.86
C SER A 300 -0.83 14.46 -4.19
N SER A 301 -1.76 15.09 -4.92
CA SER A 301 -2.65 16.12 -4.37
C SER A 301 -3.78 15.53 -3.53
N TYR A 302 -4.37 14.42 -3.98
CA TYR A 302 -5.48 13.71 -3.33
C TYR A 302 -5.13 12.24 -3.06
N LYS A 303 -5.70 11.67 -1.98
CA LYS A 303 -5.42 10.29 -1.56
C LYS A 303 -6.65 9.57 -1.03
N TRP A 304 -6.93 8.39 -1.58
CA TRP A 304 -8.05 7.55 -1.20
C TRP A 304 -7.61 6.12 -0.90
N ALA A 305 -8.19 5.55 0.15
CA ALA A 305 -7.99 4.16 0.54
C ALA A 305 -9.34 3.42 0.54
N LEU A 306 -9.51 2.47 -0.38
CA LEU A 306 -10.70 1.63 -0.48
C LEU A 306 -10.41 0.31 0.24
N SER A 307 -11.23 -0.07 1.23
CA SER A 307 -11.11 -1.40 1.87
C SER A 307 -12.37 -1.73 2.66
N GLY A 308 -12.98 -2.90 2.40
CA GLY A 308 -14.08 -3.39 3.24
C GLY A 308 -13.64 -3.88 4.63
N THR A 309 -12.33 -3.98 4.88
CA THR A 309 -11.77 -4.33 6.20
C THR A 309 -10.56 -3.42 6.53
N PRO A 310 -10.78 -2.12 6.84
CA PRO A 310 -9.68 -1.17 7.08
C PRO A 310 -8.84 -1.49 8.33
N LEU A 311 -9.37 -2.32 9.24
CA LEU A 311 -8.70 -2.83 10.44
C LEU A 311 -8.91 -4.35 10.52
N GLN A 312 -7.85 -5.13 10.75
CA GLN A 312 -7.95 -6.60 10.77
C GLN A 312 -7.49 -7.23 12.09
N ASN A 313 -6.29 -6.90 12.57
CA ASN A 313 -5.64 -7.62 13.69
C ASN A 313 -5.32 -6.72 14.88
N HIS A 314 -4.93 -5.47 14.64
CA HIS A 314 -4.50 -4.54 15.71
C HIS A 314 -4.54 -3.08 15.24
N VAL A 315 -4.83 -2.15 16.17
CA VAL A 315 -4.98 -0.70 15.88
C VAL A 315 -3.76 -0.10 15.18
N GLY A 316 -2.56 -0.66 15.40
CA GLY A 316 -1.33 -0.25 14.71
C GLY A 316 -1.34 -0.41 13.18
N GLU A 317 -2.28 -1.17 12.60
CA GLU A 317 -2.47 -1.28 11.15
C GLU A 317 -3.00 0.04 10.55
N LEU A 318 -3.85 0.77 11.31
CA LEU A 318 -4.43 2.05 10.89
C LEU A 318 -3.38 3.16 10.75
N TYR A 319 -2.29 3.11 11.53
CA TYR A 319 -1.17 4.06 11.45
C TYR A 319 -0.62 4.19 10.02
N SER A 320 -0.51 3.09 9.29
CA SER A 320 0.02 3.08 7.93
C SER A 320 -0.93 3.77 6.93
N LEU A 321 -2.25 3.64 7.13
CA LEU A 321 -3.28 4.32 6.32
C LEU A 321 -3.37 5.82 6.65
N VAL A 322 -3.37 6.20 7.93
CA VAL A 322 -3.35 7.61 8.37
C VAL A 322 -2.11 8.32 7.86
N ARG A 323 -0.95 7.66 7.91
CA ARG A 323 0.31 8.20 7.37
C ARG A 323 0.29 8.30 5.83
N PHE A 324 -0.39 7.39 5.14
CA PHE A 324 -0.59 7.50 3.69
C PHE A 324 -1.41 8.73 3.34
N LEU A 325 -2.53 8.94 4.04
CA LEU A 325 -3.43 10.10 3.88
C LEU A 325 -2.81 11.43 4.34
N GLN A 326 -1.65 11.42 5.00
CA GLN A 326 -0.93 12.62 5.44
C GLN A 326 -1.76 13.56 6.36
N ILE A 327 -2.69 12.98 7.12
CA ILE A 327 -3.46 13.71 8.14
C ILE A 327 -2.48 14.19 9.21
N LEU A 328 -2.35 15.51 9.35
CA LEU A 328 -1.51 16.16 10.35
C LEU A 328 -2.21 16.14 11.73
N PRO A 329 -1.44 16.06 12.84
CA PRO A 329 -1.97 16.10 14.20
C PRO A 329 -2.44 17.50 14.63
#